data_AF-I4B472-F1
#
_entry.id   AF-I4B472-F1
#
_cell.length_a   1.000
_cell.length_b   1.000
_cell.length_c   1.000
_cell.angle_alpha   90.00
_cell.angle_beta   90.00
_cell.angle_gamma   90.00
#
_symmetry.space_group_name_H-M   'P 1'
#
loop_
_entity.id
_entity.type
_entity.pdbx_description
1 polymer ?
#
loop_
_entity_poly.entity_id
_entity_poly.type
_entity_poly.pdbx_seq_one_letter_code
_entity_poly.pdbx_strand_id
1 'polypeptide(L)' 'MTTYKIDGAKFETMEELRSAMWSLYQDKMSPAAFEAYLIANIEEISPRKIAS' A
#
# COMPACT_ATOMS: atom_id res chain seq x y z
N MET A 1 -12.56 -2.74 -8.69
CA MET A 1 -11.48 -1.78 -8.41
C MET A 1 -10.56 -2.46 -7.41
N THR A 2 -9.28 -2.63 -7.75
CA THR A 2 -8.29 -3.14 -6.80
C THR A 2 -8.09 -2.08 -5.73
N THR A 3 -8.12 -2.49 -4.46
CA THR A 3 -7.84 -1.60 -3.33
C THR A 3 -6.63 -2.12 -2.58
N TYR A 4 -5.74 -1.22 -2.19
CA TYR A 4 -4.53 -1.54 -1.46
C TYR A 4 -4.75 -1.24 0.00
N LYS A 5 -4.48 -2.21 0.87
CA LYS A 5 -4.62 -2.06 2.31
C LYS A 5 -3.26 -2.20 2.99
N ILE A 6 -2.96 -1.31 3.91
CA ILE A 6 -1.74 -1.35 4.74
C ILE A 6 -2.05 -0.73 6.11
N ASP A 7 -1.67 -1.38 7.21
CA ASP A 7 -1.90 -0.89 8.59
C ASP A 7 -3.35 -0.44 8.89
N GLY A 8 -4.33 -1.06 8.23
CA GLY A 8 -5.74 -0.71 8.38
C GLY A 8 -6.23 0.47 7.52
N ALA A 9 -5.32 1.20 6.87
CA ALA A 9 -5.65 2.19 5.85
C ALA A 9 -5.95 1.49 4.52
N LYS A 10 -6.90 2.03 3.73
CA LYS A 10 -7.27 1.53 2.41
C LYS A 10 -7.13 2.63 1.38
N PHE A 11 -6.51 2.32 0.26
CA PHE A 11 -6.25 3.23 -0.84
C PHE A 11 -6.76 2.62 -2.15
N GLU A 12 -7.20 3.47 -3.06
CA GLU A 12 -7.64 3.03 -4.38
C GLU A 12 -6.45 2.82 -5.32
N THR A 13 -5.35 3.54 -5.08
CA THR A 13 -4.14 3.45 -5.90
C THR A 13 -2.87 3.30 -5.07
N MET A 14 -1.86 2.66 -5.66
CA MET A 14 -0.52 2.54 -5.06
C MET A 14 0.19 3.87 -4.89
N GLU A 15 -0.13 4.86 -5.72
CA GLU A 15 0.53 6.17 -5.72
C GLU A 15 0.05 7.02 -4.54
N GLU A 16 -1.26 7.03 -4.27
CA GLU A 16 -1.83 7.64 -3.06
C GLU A 16 -1.31 6.98 -1.80
N LEU A 17 -1.30 5.63 -1.77
CA LEU A 17 -0.74 4.88 -0.66
C LEU A 17 0.71 5.26 -0.41
N ARG A 18 1.54 5.27 -1.47
CA ARG A 18 2.95 5.64 -1.37
C ARG A 18 3.13 7.06 -0.85
N SER A 19 2.41 8.03 -1.39
CA SER A 19 2.52 9.43 -0.98
C SER A 19 2.10 9.62 0.49
N ALA A 20 0.96 9.06 0.88
CA ALA A 20 0.44 9.16 2.25
C ALA A 20 1.35 8.46 3.26
N MET A 21 1.80 7.24 2.96
CA MET A 21 2.68 6.48 3.85
C MET A 21 4.09 7.09 3.89
N TRP A 22 4.65 7.54 2.76
CA TRP A 22 5.97 8.17 2.73
C TRP A 22 6.00 9.43 3.59
N SER A 23 4.94 10.24 3.57
CA SER A 23 4.85 11.43 4.43
C SER A 23 5.04 11.11 5.92
N LEU A 24 4.59 9.93 6.37
CA LEU A 24 4.71 9.47 7.76
C LEU A 24 6.03 8.76 8.08
N TYR A 25 6.65 8.15 7.07
CA TYR A 25 7.82 7.28 7.23
C TYR A 25 9.14 7.90 6.74
N GLN A 26 9.10 9.02 6.01
CA GLN A 26 10.28 9.70 5.45
C GLN A 26 11.34 10.05 6.49
N ASP A 27 10.93 10.38 7.72
CA ASP A 27 11.85 10.71 8.82
C ASP A 27 12.33 9.47 9.59
N LYS A 28 11.71 8.31 9.36
CA LYS A 28 11.95 7.06 10.10
C LYS A 28 12.78 6.05 9.33
N MET A 29 12.73 6.07 7.99
CA MET A 29 13.41 5.09 7.15
C MET A 29 13.78 5.66 5.78
N SER A 30 14.73 5.01 5.11
CA SER A 30 15.11 5.37 3.75
C SER A 30 14.05 4.92 2.73
N PRO A 31 14.02 5.51 1.52
CA PRO A 31 13.07 5.11 0.48
C PRO A 31 13.15 3.61 0.13
N ALA A 32 14.36 3.03 0.14
CA ALA A 32 14.56 1.61 -0.12
C ALA A 32 13.93 0.72 0.96
N ALA A 33 14.08 1.10 2.24
CA ALA A 33 13.44 0.40 3.34
C ALA A 33 11.91 0.56 3.31
N PHE A 34 11.43 1.72 2.90
CA PHE A 34 10.01 1.99 2.71
C PHE A 34 9.39 1.13 1.61
N GLU A 35 10.03 0.99 0.45
CA GLU A 35 9.52 0.10 -0.60
C GLU A 35 9.46 -1.36 -0.13
N ALA A 36 10.50 -1.84 0.56
CA ALA A 36 10.49 -3.19 1.13
C ALA A 36 9.35 -3.38 2.14
N TYR A 37 9.10 -2.37 2.98
CA TYR A 37 7.99 -2.36 3.93
C TYR A 37 6.63 -2.41 3.22
N LEU A 38 6.43 -1.61 2.18
CA LEU A 38 5.20 -1.64 1.39
C LEU A 38 4.96 -3.01 0.77
N ILE A 39 5.97 -3.59 0.12
CA ILE A 39 5.83 -4.92 -0.52
C ILE A 39 5.50 -6.00 0.52
N ALA A 40 6.07 -5.91 1.73
CA ALA A 40 5.85 -6.90 2.78
C ALA A 40 4.49 -6.75 3.49
N ASN A 41 3.92 -5.54 3.54
CA ASN A 41 2.73 -5.25 4.36
C ASN A 41 1.48 -4.87 3.55
N ILE A 42 1.61 -4.60 2.25
CA ILE A 42 0.45 -4.32 1.41
C ILE A 42 -0.36 -5.59 1.17
N GLU A 43 -1.64 -5.51 1.49
CA GLU A 43 -2.66 -6.46 1.10
C GLU A 43 -3.36 -5.94 -0.17
N GLU A 44 -3.15 -6.61 -1.31
CA GLU A 44 -3.91 -6.34 -2.53
C GLU A 44 -5.31 -6.96 -2.42
N ILE A 45 -6.31 -6.12 -2.19
CA ILE A 45 -7.71 -6.51 -2.20
C ILE A 45 -8.24 -6.26 -3.61
N SER A 46 -7.99 -7.21 -4.50
CA SER A 46 -8.70 -7.29 -5.77
C SER A 46 -10.06 -7.96 -5.53
N PRO A 47 -11.20 -7.36 -5.92
CA PRO A 47 -12.46 -8.07 -5.89
C PRO A 47 -12.32 -9.25 -6.85
N ARG A 48 -12.20 -10.47 -6.31
CA ARG A 48 -12.24 -11.70 -7.10
C ARG A 48 -13.42 -11.58 -8.06
N LYS A 49 -13.15 -11.54 -9.37
CA LYS A 49 -14.15 -11.95 -10.35
C LYS A 49 -14.52 -13.38 -9.98
N ILE A 50 -15.68 -13.53 -9.37
CA ILE A 50 -16.40 -14.79 -9.30
C ILE A 50 -16.64 -15.13 -10.78
N ALA A 51 -15.81 -16.00 -11.34
CA ALA A 51 -16.07 -16.58 -12.65
C ALA A 51 -17.41 -17.33 -12.53
N SER A 52 -18.44 -16.79 -13.17
CA SER A 52 -19.72 -17.48 -13.42
C SER A 52 -19.64 -18.19 -14.75
#